data_AF-A0A7Z2M6Y9-F1
#
_entry.id   AF-A0A7Z2M6Y9-F1
#
_cell.length_a   1.000
_cell.length_b   1.000
_cell.length_c   1.000
_cell.angle_alpha   90.00
_cell.angle_beta   90.00
_cell.angle_gamma   90.00
#
_symmetry.space_group_name_H-M   'P 1'
#
loop_
_entity.id
_entity.type
_entity.pdbx_description
1 polymer ?
#
loop_
_entity_poly.entity_id
_entity_poly.type
_entity_poly.pdbx_seq_one_letter_code
_entity_poly.pdbx_strand_id
1 'polypeptide(L)'
;MDPSDIENTDDWLGCPTPLETCRHQLALYENEFEELNLQLQQSRERIFKLVEMHAAASAECETLRSQLGVAKSETSDASRRATDIETKSNWELMAKDKHIAELRTQIRILSGDSPFKDRFPHQRDNS
;
A
#
# COMPACT_ATOMS: atom_id res chain seq x y z
N MET A 1 63.70 34.14 60.70
CA MET A 1 63.05 33.66 59.48
C MET A 1 62.01 34.70 59.14
N ASP A 2 62.25 35.45 58.07
CA ASP A 2 61.36 36.52 57.60
C ASP A 2 60.04 35.88 57.14
N PRO A 3 58.85 36.31 57.60
CA PRO A 3 57.56 35.72 57.21
C PRO A 3 57.23 35.78 55.71
N SER A 4 58.10 36.36 54.89
CA SER A 4 57.92 36.61 53.46
C SER A 4 58.61 35.59 52.55
N ASP A 5 59.45 34.70 53.10
CA ASP A 5 60.09 33.61 52.34
C ASP A 5 59.13 32.42 52.20
N ILE A 6 58.11 32.57 51.37
CA ILE A 6 57.30 31.43 50.91
C ILE A 6 58.13 30.70 49.85
N GLU A 7 58.48 29.45 50.13
CA GLU A 7 59.24 28.57 49.22
C GLU A 7 58.49 28.47 47.87
N ASN A 8 59.19 28.63 46.75
CA ASN A 8 58.57 28.52 45.43
C ASN A 8 58.10 27.06 45.22
N THR A 9 56.79 26.84 45.23
CA THR A 9 56.15 25.53 45.14
C THR A 9 55.75 25.14 43.72
N ASP A 10 56.15 25.91 42.69
CA ASP A 10 55.77 25.66 41.29
C ASP A 10 56.14 24.24 40.82
N ASP A 11 57.20 23.64 41.38
CA ASP A 11 57.66 22.28 41.06
C ASP A 11 56.99 21.17 41.91
N TRP A 12 56.25 21.50 42.99
CA TRP A 12 55.70 20.49 43.92
C TRP A 12 54.56 19.66 43.35
N LEU A 13 53.83 20.20 42.37
CA LEU A 13 52.67 19.54 41.78
C LEU A 13 52.94 18.93 40.41
N GLY A 14 54.18 19.06 39.89
CA GLY A 14 54.54 18.55 38.56
C GLY A 14 53.57 19.04 37.48
N CYS A 15 53.20 20.32 37.55
CA CYS A 15 52.26 20.91 36.60
C CYS A 15 52.82 20.74 35.18
N PRO A 16 52.06 20.13 34.25
CA PRO A 16 52.57 19.89 32.91
C PRO A 16 52.98 21.22 32.29
N THR A 17 54.16 21.22 31.70
CA THR A 17 54.65 22.41 31.01
C THR A 17 53.67 22.80 29.90
N PRO A 18 53.59 24.08 29.50
CA PRO A 18 52.74 24.48 28.38
C PRO A 18 53.00 23.66 27.11
N LEU A 19 54.25 23.28 26.87
CA LEU A 19 54.64 22.43 25.74
C LEU A 19 54.07 21.00 25.84
N GLU A 20 54.12 20.39 27.03
CA GLU A 20 53.53 19.07 27.27
C GLU A 20 52.01 19.10 27.12
N THR A 21 51.38 20.16 27.62
CA THR A 21 49.93 20.39 27.46
C THR A 21 49.56 20.50 25.98
N CYS A 22 50.31 21.29 25.19
CA CYS A 22 50.08 21.42 23.76
C CYS A 22 50.28 20.09 23.01
N ARG A 23 51.32 19.30 23.37
CA ARG A 23 51.54 17.97 22.77
C ARG A 23 50.39 17.01 23.08
N HIS A 24 49.91 17.02 24.31
CA HIS A 24 48.77 16.19 24.71
C HIS A 24 47.50 16.58 23.95
N GLN A 25 47.22 17.89 23.82
CA GLN A 25 46.08 18.39 23.05
C GLN A 25 46.16 18.00 21.57
N LEU A 26 47.35 18.09 20.96
CA LEU A 26 47.54 17.65 19.58
C LEU A 26 47.22 16.16 19.39
N ALA A 27 47.68 15.30 20.31
CA ALA A 27 47.39 13.87 20.26
C ALA A 27 45.88 13.57 20.44
N LEU A 28 45.18 14.33 21.28
CA LEU A 28 43.72 14.22 21.43
C LEU A 28 43.00 14.61 20.13
N TYR A 29 43.38 15.72 19.52
CA TYR A 29 42.76 16.17 18.26
C TYR A 29 43.04 15.23 17.10
N GLU A 30 44.23 14.63 17.04
CA GLU A 30 44.57 13.62 16.03
C GLU A 30 43.65 12.41 16.17
N ASN A 31 43.45 11.90 17.39
CA ASN A 31 42.55 10.79 17.66
C ASN A 31 41.08 11.13 17.33
N GLU A 32 40.61 12.32 17.72
CA GLU A 32 39.25 12.78 17.43
C GLU A 32 39.02 12.91 15.92
N PHE A 33 40.01 13.41 15.18
CA PHE A 33 39.93 13.53 13.73
C PHE A 33 39.88 12.16 13.05
N GLU A 34 40.66 11.19 13.52
CA GLU A 34 40.59 9.81 13.04
C GLU A 34 39.21 9.19 13.28
N GLU A 35 38.64 9.37 14.48
CA GLU A 35 37.31 8.87 14.81
C GLU A 35 36.23 9.52 13.94
N LEU A 36 36.26 10.84 13.78
CA LEU A 36 35.29 11.56 12.94
C LEU A 36 35.37 11.12 11.47
N ASN A 37 36.58 10.88 10.95
CA ASN A 37 36.73 10.35 9.59
C ASN A 37 36.14 8.95 9.45
N LEU A 38 36.36 8.07 10.43
CA LEU A 38 35.76 6.74 10.45
C LEU A 38 34.23 6.82 10.48
N GLN A 39 33.66 7.64 11.37
CA GLN A 39 32.22 7.84 11.47
C GLN A 39 31.63 8.43 10.17
N LEU A 40 32.34 9.37 9.54
CA LEU A 40 31.93 9.94 8.25
C LEU A 40 31.93 8.89 7.14
N GLN A 41 32.97 8.05 7.05
CA GLN A 41 33.04 6.97 6.06
C GLN A 41 31.90 5.97 6.26
N GLN A 42 31.66 5.52 7.49
CA GLN A 42 30.55 4.62 7.81
C GLN A 42 29.19 5.24 7.48
N SER A 43 29.01 6.53 7.80
CA SER A 43 27.75 7.23 7.52
C SER A 43 27.51 7.36 6.01
N ARG A 44 28.57 7.65 5.24
CA ARG A 44 28.50 7.68 3.76
C ARG A 44 28.11 6.31 3.19
N GLU A 45 28.68 5.23 3.70
CA GLU A 45 28.33 3.87 3.29
C GLU A 45 26.87 3.54 3.60
N ARG A 46 26.39 3.89 4.81
CA ARG A 46 24.98 3.69 5.21
C ARG A 46 24.02 4.45 4.30
N ILE A 47 24.32 5.72 4.01
CA ILE A 47 23.51 6.56 3.11
C ILE A 47 23.48 5.94 1.72
N PHE A 48 24.63 5.49 1.20
CA PHE A 48 24.68 4.84 -0.12
C PHE A 48 23.79 3.60 -0.19
N LYS A 49 23.90 2.69 0.80
CA LYS A 49 23.04 1.51 0.90
C LYS A 49 21.56 1.88 0.99
N LEU A 50 21.22 2.92 1.76
CA LEU A 50 19.84 3.38 1.88
C LEU A 50 19.30 3.92 0.55
N VAL A 51 20.10 4.67 -0.20
CA VAL A 51 19.74 5.17 -1.53
C VAL A 51 19.54 4.02 -2.52
N GLU A 52 20.42 3.02 -2.50
CA GLU A 52 20.31 1.82 -3.32
C GLU A 52 19.02 1.04 -3.01
N MET A 53 18.75 0.79 -1.72
CA MET A 53 17.51 0.12 -1.29
C MET A 53 16.26 0.92 -1.68
N HIS A 54 16.29 2.24 -1.54
CA HIS A 54 15.18 3.10 -1.93
C HIS A 54 14.94 3.06 -3.44
N ALA A 55 16.01 3.08 -4.25
CA ALA A 55 15.89 2.97 -5.71
C ALA A 55 15.27 1.62 -6.11
N ALA A 56 15.71 0.52 -5.50
CA ALA A 56 15.14 -0.81 -5.73
C ALA A 56 13.65 -0.87 -5.35
N ALA A 57 13.30 -0.40 -4.15
CA ALA A 57 11.91 -0.37 -3.69
C ALA A 57 11.01 0.51 -4.57
N SER A 58 11.54 1.63 -5.07
CA SER A 58 10.81 2.51 -5.99
C SER A 58 10.52 1.83 -7.33
N ALA A 59 11.50 1.10 -7.88
CA ALA A 59 11.32 0.34 -9.11
C ALA A 59 10.29 -0.80 -8.96
N GLU A 60 10.31 -1.48 -7.81
CA GLU A 60 9.30 -2.50 -7.48
C GLU A 60 7.91 -1.89 -7.34
N CYS A 61 7.78 -0.77 -6.64
CA CYS A 61 6.50 -0.05 -6.51
C CYS A 61 5.92 0.34 -7.87
N GLU A 62 6.75 0.84 -8.79
CA GLU A 62 6.31 1.19 -10.14
C GLU A 62 5.83 -0.03 -10.92
N THR A 63 6.57 -1.14 -10.80
CA THR A 63 6.19 -2.42 -11.41
C THR A 63 4.85 -2.90 -10.87
N LEU A 64 4.65 -2.90 -9.55
CA LEU A 64 3.39 -3.31 -8.93
C LEU A 64 2.23 -2.39 -9.30
N ARG A 65 2.46 -1.08 -9.40
CA ARG A 65 1.43 -0.12 -9.87
C ARG A 65 1.01 -0.42 -11.30
N SER A 66 1.95 -0.73 -12.19
CA SER A 66 1.65 -1.08 -13.57
C SER A 66 0.80 -2.37 -13.65
N GLN A 67 1.18 -3.40 -12.89
CA GLN A 67 0.44 -4.67 -12.83
C GLN A 67 -0.97 -4.47 -12.24
N LEU A 68 -1.09 -3.67 -11.20
CA LEU A 68 -2.38 -3.32 -10.60
C LEU A 68 -3.27 -2.57 -11.60
N GLY A 69 -2.69 -1.66 -12.39
CA GLY A 69 -3.39 -0.96 -13.46
C GLY A 69 -3.97 -1.91 -14.51
N VAL A 70 -3.15 -2.86 -14.97
CA VAL A 70 -3.58 -3.90 -15.92
C VAL A 70 -4.68 -4.77 -15.31
N ALA A 71 -4.47 -5.34 -14.12
CA ALA A 71 -5.46 -6.18 -13.45
C ALA A 71 -6.80 -5.46 -13.21
N LYS A 72 -6.76 -4.16 -12.88
CA LYS A 72 -7.97 -3.34 -12.73
C LYS A 72 -8.72 -3.17 -14.05
N SER A 73 -8.00 -2.93 -15.15
CA SER A 73 -8.61 -2.83 -16.48
C SER A 73 -9.25 -4.16 -16.91
N GLU A 74 -8.55 -5.27 -16.73
CA GLU A 74 -9.06 -6.62 -17.03
C GLU A 74 -10.30 -6.96 -16.20
N THR A 75 -10.29 -6.59 -14.91
CA THR A 75 -11.45 -6.78 -14.02
C THR A 75 -12.65 -5.95 -14.49
N SER A 76 -12.42 -4.70 -14.88
CA SER A 76 -13.46 -3.84 -15.43
C SER A 76 -14.05 -4.40 -16.72
N ASP A 77 -13.21 -4.88 -17.63
CA ASP A 77 -13.64 -5.49 -18.89
C ASP A 77 -14.38 -6.81 -18.69
N ALA A 78 -13.91 -7.64 -17.75
CA ALA A 78 -14.60 -8.87 -17.36
C ALA A 78 -15.98 -8.56 -16.76
N SER A 79 -16.07 -7.55 -15.88
CA SER A 79 -17.33 -7.10 -15.29
C SER A 79 -18.31 -6.62 -16.36
N ARG A 80 -17.85 -5.78 -17.30
CA ARG A 80 -18.67 -5.33 -18.44
C ARG A 80 -19.18 -6.49 -19.28
N ARG A 81 -18.32 -7.46 -19.59
CA ARG A 81 -18.73 -8.65 -20.34
C ARG A 81 -19.76 -9.48 -19.58
N ALA A 82 -19.61 -9.62 -18.26
CA ALA A 82 -20.58 -10.32 -17.43
C ALA A 82 -21.96 -9.64 -17.49
N THR A 83 -22.02 -8.31 -17.34
CA THR A 83 -23.28 -7.56 -17.43
C THR A 83 -23.90 -7.64 -18.83
N ASP A 84 -23.07 -7.59 -19.89
CA ASP A 84 -23.56 -7.71 -21.27
C ASP A 84 -24.15 -9.10 -21.55
N ILE A 85 -23.54 -10.15 -21.00
CA ILE A 85 -24.03 -11.53 -21.13
C ILE A 85 -25.32 -11.70 -20.32
N GLU A 86 -25.35 -11.23 -19.07
CA GLU A 86 -26.51 -11.34 -18.20
C GLU A 86 -27.73 -10.64 -18.81
N THR A 87 -27.55 -9.40 -19.29
CA THR A 87 -28.63 -8.65 -19.94
C THR A 87 -29.14 -9.36 -21.19
N LYS A 88 -28.27 -9.80 -22.10
CA LYS A 88 -28.67 -10.55 -23.31
C LYS A 88 -29.40 -11.84 -22.96
N SER A 89 -28.86 -12.62 -22.02
CA SER A 89 -29.48 -13.86 -21.56
C SER A 89 -30.88 -13.62 -20.99
N ASN A 90 -31.05 -12.56 -20.19
CA ASN A 90 -32.35 -12.20 -19.64
C ASN A 90 -33.35 -11.82 -20.74
N TRP A 91 -32.94 -11.04 -21.74
CA TRP A 91 -33.80 -10.71 -22.90
C TRP A 91 -34.22 -11.95 -23.69
N GLU A 92 -33.28 -12.86 -23.96
CA GLU A 92 -33.58 -14.12 -24.65
C GLU A 92 -34.54 -15.01 -23.85
N LEU A 93 -34.36 -15.08 -22.53
CA LEU A 93 -35.23 -15.84 -21.65
C LEU A 93 -36.64 -15.26 -21.64
N MET A 94 -36.80 -13.93 -21.51
CA MET A 94 -38.10 -13.27 -21.58
C MET A 94 -38.81 -13.48 -22.92
N ALA A 95 -38.07 -13.45 -24.03
CA ALA A 95 -38.63 -13.74 -25.36
C ALA A 95 -39.12 -15.20 -25.47
N LYS A 96 -38.32 -16.15 -24.96
CA LYS A 96 -38.71 -17.57 -24.91
C LYS A 96 -39.92 -17.80 -24.00
N ASP A 97 -39.96 -17.20 -22.82
CA ASP A 97 -41.07 -17.31 -21.87
C ASP A 97 -42.37 -16.77 -22.48
N LYS A 98 -42.29 -15.66 -23.22
CA LYS A 98 -43.43 -15.12 -23.98
C LYS A 98 -43.95 -16.12 -25.01
N HIS A 99 -43.06 -16.69 -25.84
CA HIS A 99 -43.45 -17.71 -26.83
C HIS A 99 -44.03 -18.97 -26.18
N ILE A 100 -43.46 -19.42 -25.06
CA ILE A 100 -44.00 -20.56 -24.30
C ILE A 100 -45.41 -20.25 -23.78
N ALA A 101 -45.64 -19.05 -23.25
CA ALA A 101 -46.96 -18.62 -22.80
C ALA A 101 -47.97 -18.58 -23.96
N GLU A 102 -47.59 -18.02 -25.11
CA GLU A 102 -48.39 -18.01 -26.33
C GLU A 102 -48.75 -19.45 -26.77
N LEU A 103 -47.78 -20.34 -26.90
CA LEU A 103 -48.02 -21.74 -27.28
C LEU A 103 -48.90 -22.47 -26.25
N ARG A 104 -48.70 -22.25 -24.95
CA ARG A 104 -49.56 -22.81 -23.89
C ARG A 104 -51.01 -22.36 -24.04
N THR A 105 -51.24 -21.08 -24.35
CA THR A 105 -52.59 -20.56 -24.57
C THR A 105 -53.25 -21.17 -25.81
N GLN A 106 -52.51 -21.31 -26.91
CA GLN A 106 -53.01 -21.95 -28.13
C GLN A 106 -53.38 -23.43 -27.91
N ILE A 107 -52.51 -24.19 -27.23
CA ILE A 107 -52.78 -25.60 -26.90
C ILE A 107 -54.05 -25.72 -26.06
N ARG A 108 -54.25 -24.83 -25.08
CA ARG A 108 -55.44 -24.84 -24.22
C ARG A 108 -56.73 -24.59 -25.03
N ILE A 109 -56.71 -23.60 -25.92
CA ILE A 109 -57.83 -23.30 -26.84
C ILE A 109 -58.15 -24.51 -27.73
N LEU A 110 -57.13 -25.12 -28.36
CA LEU A 110 -57.30 -26.28 -29.24
C LEU A 110 -57.78 -27.53 -28.49
N SER A 111 -57.44 -27.65 -27.20
CA SER A 111 -57.89 -28.75 -26.33
C SER A 111 -59.33 -28.56 -25.84
N GLY A 112 -60.02 -27.49 -26.24
CA GLY A 112 -61.41 -27.20 -25.87
C GLY A 112 -61.58 -26.55 -24.50
N ASP A 113 -60.50 -26.17 -23.82
CA ASP A 113 -60.54 -25.47 -22.54
C ASP A 113 -60.42 -23.95 -22.75
N SER A 114 -61.34 -23.17 -22.17
CA SER A 114 -61.41 -21.73 -22.42
C SER A 114 -60.36 -20.98 -21.61
N PRO A 115 -59.42 -20.25 -22.23
CA PRO A 115 -58.25 -19.76 -21.52
C PRO A 115 -58.51 -18.67 -20.46
N PHE A 116 -59.66 -18.03 -20.54
CA PHE A 116 -60.06 -16.94 -19.64
C PHE A 116 -61.17 -17.36 -18.69
N LYS A 117 -61.44 -18.67 -18.52
CA LYS A 117 -62.38 -19.14 -17.49
C LYS A 117 -61.77 -18.86 -16.11
N ASP A 118 -62.42 -17.98 -15.36
CA ASP A 118 -62.04 -17.70 -13.98
C ASP A 118 -62.20 -18.99 -13.17
N ARG A 119 -61.12 -19.45 -12.52
CA ARG A 119 -61.15 -20.67 -11.69
C ARG A 119 -62.02 -20.47 -10.43
N PHE A 120 -62.23 -19.21 -10.04
CA PHE A 120 -63.05 -18.81 -8.91
C PHE A 120 -64.06 -17.76 -9.40
N PRO A 121 -65.29 -18.16 -9.76
CA PRO A 121 -66.31 -17.18 -10.09
C PRO A 121 -66.57 -16.31 -8.87
N HIS A 122 -66.38 -15.01 -8.99
CA HIS A 122 -66.78 -14.05 -7.97
C HIS A 122 -68.31 -14.10 -7.85
N GLN A 123 -68.82 -14.83 -6.85
CA GLN A 123 -70.21 -14.80 -6.46
C GLN A 123 -70.47 -13.41 -5.87
N ARG A 124 -71.02 -12.49 -6.68
CA ARG A 124 -71.57 -11.25 -6.15
C ARG A 124 -72.83 -11.64 -5.38
N ASP A 125 -72.69 -11.80 -4.08
CA ASP A 125 -73.82 -11.86 -3.17
C ASP A 125 -74.50 -10.48 -3.20
N ASN A 126 -75.56 -10.38 -4.01
CA ASN A 126 -76.51 -9.27 -3.92
C ASN A 126 -77.56 -9.65 -2.89
N SER A 127 -77.40 -9.23 -1.64
CA SER A 127 -78.46 -9.05 -0.63
C SER A 127 -77.97 -8.16 0.50
#